data_AF-A0A8C4T6W1-F1
#
_entry.id   AF-A0A8C4T6W1-F1
#
_cell.length_a   1.000
_cell.length_b   1.000
_cell.length_c   1.000
_cell.angle_alpha   90.00
_cell.angle_beta   90.00
_cell.angle_gamma   90.00
#
_symmetry.space_group_name_H-M   'P 1'
#
loop_
_entity.id
_entity.type
_entity.pdbx_description
1 polymer ?
#
loop_
_entity_poly.entity_id
_entity_poly.type
_entity_poly.pdbx_seq_one_letter_code
_entity_poly.pdbx_strand_id
1 'polypeptide(L)' 'LLQALYDGSTSSVRIQNDMSEEFPIRTGVRQGDVASPLLFNIVIDAIMRKAIDG' A
#
# COMPACT_ATOMS: atom_id res chain seq x y z
N LEU A 1 2.35 13.38 8.03
CA LEU A 1 3.55 12.75 7.43
C LEU A 1 3.18 11.50 6.64
N LEU A 2 2.57 10.47 7.25
CA LEU A 2 2.22 9.24 6.54
C LEU A 2 1.30 9.45 5.33
N GLN A 3 0.19 10.20 5.49
CA GLN A 3 -0.68 10.57 4.37
C GLN A 3 0.06 11.30 3.25
N ALA A 4 1.00 12.19 3.57
CA ALA A 4 1.79 12.92 2.59
C ALA A 4 2.74 12.00 1.79
N LEU A 5 3.09 10.82 2.30
CA LEU A 5 3.88 9.82 1.56
C LEU A 5 3.04 9.02 0.55
N TYR A 6 1.71 9.03 0.72
CA TYR A 6 0.76 8.29 -0.12
C TYR A 6 -0.07 9.21 -1.02
N ASP A 7 -0.11 10.51 -0.71
CA ASP A 7 -0.81 11.51 -1.50
C ASP A 7 -0.22 11.60 -2.91
N GLY A 8 -1.11 11.56 -3.92
CA GLY A 8 -0.71 11.58 -5.33
C GLY A 8 0.13 10.39 -5.80
N SER A 9 0.25 9.30 -5.03
CA SER A 9 1.11 8.18 -5.40
C SER A 9 0.59 7.44 -6.64
N THR A 10 1.43 7.29 -7.66
CA THR A 10 1.14 6.53 -8.89
C THR A 10 2.02 5.28 -9.00
N SER A 11 1.65 4.38 -9.90
CA SER A 11 2.41 3.18 -10.26
C SER A 11 2.29 2.92 -11.76
N SER A 12 3.22 2.13 -12.29
CA SER A 12 3.18 1.58 -13.63
C SER A 12 3.67 0.14 -13.62
N VAL A 13 3.30 -0.66 -14.63
CA VAL A 13 3.68 -2.07 -14.76
C VAL A 13 4.73 -2.19 -15.86
N ARG A 14 5.82 -2.91 -15.58
CA ARG A 14 6.84 -3.27 -16.58
C ARG A 14 6.59 -4.67 -17.12
N ILE A 15 6.60 -4.83 -18.44
CA ILE A 15 6.61 -6.12 -19.13
C ILE A 15 7.79 -6.12 -20.10
N GLN A 16 8.83 -6.91 -19.80
CA GLN A 16 10.11 -6.88 -20.53
C GLN A 16 10.71 -5.47 -20.57
N ASN A 17 10.73 -4.84 -21.74
CA ASN A 17 11.25 -3.49 -21.97
C ASN A 17 10.15 -2.43 -22.08
N ASP A 18 8.88 -2.82 -22.01
CA ASP A 18 7.75 -1.89 -22.11
C ASP A 18 7.19 -1.54 -20.73
N MET A 19 6.71 -0.31 -20.62
CA MET A 19 6.03 0.23 -19.43
C MET A 19 4.59 0.58 -19.78
N SER A 20 3.66 0.28 -18.88
CA SER A 20 2.30 0.78 -18.97
C SER A 20 2.23 2.29 -18.74
N GLU A 21 1.09 2.89 -19.09
CA GLU A 21 0.71 4.20 -18.55
C GLU A 21 0.68 4.16 -17.02
N GLU A 22 0.93 5.33 -16.41
CA GLU A 22 0.81 5.49 -14.96
C GLU A 22 -0.65 5.46 -14.52
N PHE A 23 -0.88 4.85 -13.37
CA PHE A 23 -2.19 4.81 -12.72
C PHE A 23 -2.07 5.15 -11.23
N PRO A 24 -3.11 5.76 -10.62
CA PRO A 24 -3.08 6.12 -9.20
C PRO A 24 -3.15 4.86 -8.31
N ILE A 25 -2.38 4.85 -7.23
CA ILE A 25 -2.50 3.85 -6.17
C ILE A 25 -3.61 4.28 -5.21
N ARG A 26 -4.63 3.42 -5.05
CA ARG A 26 -5.76 3.67 -4.15
C ARG A 26 -5.79 2.78 -2.92
N THR A 27 -5.06 1.66 -2.94
CA THR A 27 -5.09 0.64 -1.89
C THR A 27 -3.73 -0.02 -1.76
N GLY A 28 -3.54 -0.71 -0.63
CA GLY A 28 -2.31 -1.44 -0.34
C GLY A 28 -1.23 -0.58 0.33
N VAL A 29 -0.01 -1.12 0.33
CA VAL A 29 1.18 -0.49 0.92
C VAL A 29 2.26 -0.34 -0.14
N ARG A 30 3.14 0.65 0.01
CA ARG A 30 4.26 0.85 -0.92
C ARG A 30 5.27 -0.27 -0.77
N GLN A 31 5.53 -1.05 -1.82
CA GLN A 31 6.57 -2.08 -1.79
C GLN A 31 7.95 -1.44 -1.67
N GLY A 32 8.82 -2.03 -0.86
CA GLY A 32 10.18 -1.50 -0.61
C GLY A 32 10.24 -0.33 0.38
N ASP A 33 9.11 0.16 0.89
CA ASP A 33 9.07 1.14 1.98
C ASP A 33 9.27 0.42 3.33
N VAL A 34 10.17 0.95 4.16
CA VAL A 34 10.50 0.43 5.49
C VAL A 34 9.30 0.53 6.45
N ALA A 35 8.40 1.49 6.25
CA ALA A 35 7.22 1.65 7.09
C ALA A 35 6.08 0.68 6.71
N SER A 36 6.04 0.21 5.47
CA SER A 36 4.95 -0.63 4.95
C SER A 36 4.70 -1.93 5.74
N PRO A 37 5.72 -2.71 6.16
CA PRO A 37 5.51 -3.91 6.96
C PRO A 37 4.82 -3.62 8.30
N LEU A 38 5.19 -2.53 8.97
CA LEU A 38 4.59 -2.15 10.26
C LEU A 38 3.13 -1.73 10.08
N LEU A 39 2.85 -0.90 9.06
CA LEU A 39 1.49 -0.46 8.75
C LEU A 39 0.59 -1.64 8.40
N PHE A 40 1.09 -2.60 7.63
CA PHE A 40 0.37 -3.82 7.30
C PHE A 40 -0.03 -4.59 8.56
N ASN A 41 0.93 -4.84 9.46
CA ASN A 41 0.66 -5.55 10.71
C ASN A 41 -0.36 -4.85 11.60
N ILE A 42 -0.29 -3.51 11.73
CA ILE A 42 -1.26 -2.73 12.53
C ILE A 42 -2.68 -2.87 11.96
N VAL A 43 -2.83 -2.74 10.64
CA VAL A 43 -4.14 -2.85 9.99
C VAL A 43 -4.70 -4.26 10.12
N ILE A 44 -3.88 -5.29 9.92
CA ILE A 44 -4.30 -6.69 10.08
C ILE A 44 -4.70 -6.97 11.53
N ASP A 45 -3.93 -6.55 12.53
CA ASP A 45 -4.30 -6.73 13.95
C ASP A 45 -5.66 -6.08 14.27
N ALA A 46 -5.90 -4.86 13.78
CA ALA A 46 -7.19 -4.18 13.96
C ALA A 46 -8.35 -4.93 13.30
N ILE A 47 -8.13 -5.47 12.10
CA ILE A 47 -9.13 -6.29 11.39
C ILE A 47 -9.41 -7.58 12.16
N MET A 48 -8.37 -8.27 12.63
CA MET A 48 -8.50 -9.54 13.36
C MET A 48 -9.23 -9.35 14.68
N ARG A 49 -8.89 -8.31 15.46
CA ARG A 49 -9.63 -7.95 16.69
C ARG A 49 -11.11 -7.72 16.38
N LYS A 50 -11.40 -6.91 15.37
CA LYS A 50 -12.80 -6.64 14.99
C LYS A 50 -13.55 -7.89 14.52
N ALA A 51 -12.87 -8.82 13.86
CA ALA A 51 -13.47 -10.05 13.35
C ALA A 51 -13.70 -11.11 14.45
N ILE A 52 -12.88 -11.09 15.50
CA ILE A 52 -12.92 -12.09 16.59
C ILE A 52 -13.75 -11.58 17.78
N ASP A 53 -13.70 -10.29 18.09
CA ASP A 53 -14.42 -9.66 19.20
C ASP A 53 -15.83 -9.17 18.81
N GLY A 54 -16.20 -9.30 17.52
CA GLY A 54 -17.47 -8.86 16.93
C GLY A 54 -18.52 -9.96 16.78
#